data_AF-A0A531MIK5-F1
#
_entry.id   AF-A0A531MIK5-F1
#
_cell.length_a   1.000
_cell.length_b   1.000
_cell.length_c   1.000
_cell.angle_alpha   90.00
_cell.angle_beta   90.00
_cell.angle_gamma   90.00
#
_symmetry.space_group_name_H-M   'P 1'
#
loop_
_entity.id
_entity.type
_entity.pdbx_description
1 polymer ?
#
loop_
_entity_poly.entity_id
_entity_poly.type
_entity_poly.pdbx_seq_one_letter_code
_entity_poly.pdbx_strand_id
1 'polypeptide(L)' 'MPSLRIYFDNILEGASPKVERRALTHVERLALVRRHGDFSLAYSTAVQQKLSYFSDGDGYIAFGTKMKHHFALGDPVVHP' A
#
# COMPACT_ATOMS: atom_id res chain seq x y z
N MET A 1 21.94 -15.29 2.61
CA MET A 1 21.38 -15.08 3.96
C MET A 1 20.50 -13.84 3.90
N PRO A 2 19.21 -13.89 4.30
CA PRO A 2 18.48 -12.66 4.53
C PRO A 2 19.27 -11.87 5.57
N SER A 3 19.59 -10.61 5.29
CA SER A 3 20.35 -9.79 6.23
C SER A 3 19.55 -9.65 7.53
N LEU A 4 20.23 -9.59 8.68
CA LEU A 4 19.61 -9.32 10.00
C LEU A 4 18.60 -8.16 9.94
N ARG A 5 18.85 -7.19 9.06
CA ARG A 5 17.96 -6.08 8.77
C ARG A 5 16.55 -6.51 8.37
N ILE A 6 16.41 -7.46 7.45
CA ILE A 6 15.08 -7.93 6.98
C ILE A 6 14.30 -8.58 8.12
N TYR A 7 15.00 -9.30 9.00
CA TYR A 7 14.39 -9.93 10.16
C TYR A 7 13.87 -8.90 11.17
N PHE A 8 14.68 -7.88 11.48
CA PHE A 8 14.25 -6.78 12.35
C PHE A 8 13.12 -5.94 11.72
N ASP A 9 13.18 -5.66 10.42
CA ASP A 9 12.12 -4.95 9.68
C ASP A 9 10.79 -5.73 9.81
N ASN A 10 10.79 -7.04 9.59
CA ASN A 10 9.58 -7.88 9.70
C ASN A 10 8.98 -7.90 11.12
N ILE A 11 9.82 -7.97 12.17
CA ILE A 11 9.37 -7.95 13.56
C ILE A 11 8.71 -6.60 13.90
N LEU A 12 9.34 -5.50 13.48
CA LEU A 12 8.84 -4.16 13.74
C LEU A 12 7.58 -3.85 12.92
N GLU A 13 7.48 -4.35 11.69
CA GLU A 13 6.26 -4.27 10.89
C GLU A 13 5.11 -5.03 11.57
N GLY A 14 5.34 -6.25 12.05
CA GLY A 14 4.32 -7.06 12.75
C GLY A 14 3.82 -6.44 14.06
N ALA A 15 4.63 -5.59 14.70
CA ALA A 15 4.25 -4.84 15.90
C ALA A 15 3.46 -3.55 15.63
N SER A 16 3.22 -3.21 14.35
CA SER A 16 2.46 -2.01 13.96
C SER A 16 0.96 -2.21 14.21
N PRO A 17 0.19 -1.12 14.41
CA PRO A 17 -1.27 -1.18 14.40
C PRO A 17 -1.77 -1.90 13.15
N LYS A 18 -2.65 -2.89 13.31
CA LYS A 18 -3.19 -3.64 12.17
C LYS A 18 -4.13 -2.74 11.39
N VAL A 19 -3.77 -2.43 10.16
CA VAL A 19 -4.69 -1.84 9.17
C VAL A 19 -5.31 -2.99 8.40
N GLU A 20 -6.63 -2.94 8.19
CA GLU A 20 -7.32 -3.94 7.39
C GLU A 20 -6.78 -3.89 5.95
N ARG A 21 -6.07 -4.93 5.54
CA ARG A 21 -5.44 -5.01 4.23
C ARG A 21 -6.40 -5.72 3.29
N ARG A 22 -6.82 -5.03 2.24
CA ARG A 22 -7.52 -5.70 1.14
C ARG A 22 -6.50 -6.43 0.27
N ALA A 23 -6.59 -7.75 0.20
CA ALA A 23 -5.76 -8.56 -0.68
C ALA A 23 -6.20 -8.41 -2.14
N LEU A 24 -5.89 -7.26 -2.75
CA LEU A 24 -6.19 -7.00 -4.15
C LEU A 24 -5.17 -7.71 -5.04
N THR A 25 -5.65 -8.43 -6.06
CA THR A 25 -4.81 -8.93 -7.14
C THR A 25 -4.20 -7.77 -7.94
N HIS A 26 -3.14 -8.02 -8.69
CA HIS A 26 -2.53 -6.98 -9.53
C HIS A 26 -3.51 -6.35 -10.52
N VAL A 27 -4.41 -7.17 -11.09
CA VAL A 27 -5.44 -6.72 -12.05
C VAL A 27 -6.47 -5.82 -11.37
N GLU A 28 -6.94 -6.18 -10.17
CA GLU A 28 -7.87 -5.34 -9.40
C GLU A 28 -7.23 -4.03 -8.96
N ARG A 29 -5.95 -4.05 -8.57
CA ARG A 29 -5.18 -2.82 -8.29
C ARG A 29 -5.14 -1.91 -9.50
N LEU A 30 -4.83 -2.46 -10.67
CA LEU A 30 -4.79 -1.70 -11.92
C LEU A 30 -6.17 -1.15 -12.32
N ALA A 31 -7.25 -1.89 -12.05
CA ALA A 31 -8.62 -1.45 -12.32
C ALA A 31 -9.02 -0.26 -11.42
N LEU A 32 -8.72 -0.32 -10.12
CA LEU A 32 -8.97 0.78 -9.18
C LEU A 32 -8.14 2.03 -9.53
N VAL A 33 -6.87 1.83 -9.89
CA VAL A 33 -5.97 2.87 -10.41
C VAL A 33 -6.56 3.59 -11.62
N ARG A 34 -6.98 2.83 -12.63
CA ARG A 34 -7.54 3.39 -13.87
C ARG A 34 -8.85 4.14 -13.65
N ARG A 35 -9.63 3.71 -12.65
CA ARG A 35 -10.92 4.32 -12.35
C ARG A 35 -10.76 5.61 -11.55
N HIS A 36 -9.89 5.63 -10.54
CA HIS A 36 -9.95 6.65 -9.48
C HIS A 36 -8.71 7.53 -9.34
N GLY A 37 -7.61 7.28 -10.06
CA GLY A 37 -6.34 7.95 -9.76
C GLY A 37 -5.79 8.89 -10.81
N ASP A 38 -4.97 9.83 -10.33
CA ASP A 38 -4.05 10.56 -11.21
C ASP A 38 -3.09 9.55 -11.87
N PHE A 39 -2.74 9.78 -13.13
CA PHE A 39 -1.99 8.80 -13.91
C PHE A 39 -0.64 8.40 -13.27
N SER A 40 0.02 9.30 -12.55
CA SER A 40 1.38 9.12 -12.02
C SER A 40 1.39 8.39 -10.68
N LEU A 41 0.57 8.83 -9.72
CA LEU A 41 0.43 8.22 -8.40
C LEU A 41 -0.23 6.85 -8.53
N ALA A 42 -1.29 6.74 -9.35
CA ALA A 42 -1.99 5.49 -9.55
C ALA A 42 -1.09 4.44 -10.19
N TYR A 43 -0.29 4.81 -11.20
CA TYR A 43 0.73 3.91 -11.75
C TYR A 43 1.76 3.48 -10.69
N SER A 44 2.30 4.44 -9.93
CA SER A 44 3.31 4.18 -8.88
C SER A 44 2.81 3.20 -7.84
N THR A 45 1.54 3.34 -7.43
CA THR A 45 0.92 2.40 -6.50
C THR A 45 0.79 1.01 -7.12
N ALA A 46 0.18 0.86 -8.31
CA ALA A 46 -0.05 -0.45 -8.95
C ALA A 46 1.21 -1.32 -9.17
N VAL A 47 2.36 -0.69 -9.48
CA VAL A 47 3.59 -1.40 -9.85
C VAL A 47 4.54 -1.66 -8.68
N GLN A 48 4.43 -0.93 -7.58
CA GLN A 48 5.27 -1.14 -6.40
C GLN A 48 4.80 -2.35 -5.57
N GLN A 49 5.58 -3.43 -5.61
CA GLN A 49 5.21 -4.73 -5.01
C GLN A 49 5.14 -4.72 -3.47
N LYS A 50 5.73 -3.74 -2.79
CA LYS A 50 5.83 -3.71 -1.32
C LYS A 50 4.77 -2.83 -0.64
N LEU A 51 3.85 -2.25 -1.41
CA LEU A 51 2.79 -1.42 -0.85
C LEU A 51 1.61 -2.27 -0.38
N SER A 52 1.06 -1.88 0.76
CA SER A 52 -0.24 -2.30 1.25
C SER A 52 -1.31 -1.29 0.86
N TYR A 53 -2.56 -1.72 0.89
CA TYR A 53 -3.70 -0.92 0.49
C TYR A 53 -4.78 -0.98 1.55
N PHE A 54 -5.28 0.20 1.90
CA PHE A 54 -6.50 0.37 2.67
C PHE A 54 -7.56 0.94 1.73
N SER A 55 -8.74 0.33 1.69
CA SER A 55 -9.83 0.70 0.78
C SER A 55 -11.15 0.25 1.36
N ASP A 56 -12.15 1.13 1.31
CA ASP A 56 -13.55 0.87 1.67
C ASP A 56 -14.45 0.57 0.46
N GLY A 57 -13.96 0.82 -0.77
CA GLY A 57 -14.65 0.51 -2.02
C GLY A 57 -14.66 1.65 -3.04
N ASP A 58 -14.65 2.90 -2.56
CA ASP A 58 -14.77 4.10 -3.42
C ASP A 58 -13.43 4.78 -3.70
N GLY A 59 -12.41 4.43 -2.92
CA GLY A 59 -11.03 4.87 -3.12
C GLY A 59 -10.07 3.97 -2.36
N TYR A 60 -8.79 4.35 -2.38
CA TYR A 60 -7.79 3.67 -1.58
C TYR A 60 -6.63 4.57 -1.17
N ILE A 61 -5.99 4.20 -0.06
CA ILE A 61 -4.72 4.76 0.39
C ILE A 61 -3.67 3.66 0.24
N ALA A 62 -2.64 3.94 -0.57
CA ALA A 62 -1.46 3.09 -0.64
C ALA A 62 -0.49 3.49 0.48
N PHE A 63 0.07 2.50 1.17
CA PHE A 63 0.99 2.76 2.28
C PHE A 63 2.08 1.69 2.40
N GLY A 64 3.22 2.10 2.96
CA GLY A 64 4.27 1.19 3.43
C GLY A 64 4.34 1.20 4.95
N THR A 65 4.71 0.07 5.55
CA THR A 65 4.98 -0.01 6.99
C THR A 65 6.47 0.02 7.21
N LYS A 66 6.95 0.83 8.15
CA LYS A 66 8.36 0.84 8.55
C LYS A 66 8.49 1.32 9.99
N MET A 67 9.32 0.65 10.80
CA MET A 67 9.59 1.07 12.19
C MET A 67 8.31 1.29 13.02
N LYS A 68 7.32 0.39 12.95
CA LYS A 68 6.00 0.49 13.62
C LYS A 68 5.05 1.59 13.13
N HIS A 69 5.40 2.29 12.06
CA HIS A 69 4.58 3.36 11.49
C HIS A 69 4.12 3.02 10.07
N HIS A 70 2.92 3.48 9.71
CA HIS A 70 2.39 3.44 8.35
C HIS A 70 2.61 4.78 7.67
N PHE A 71 3.23 4.75 6.51
CA PHE A 71 3.51 5.91 5.69
C PHE A 71 2.66 5.83 4.42
N ALA A 72 1.74 6.79 4.26
CA ALA A 72 0.98 6.93 3.03
C ALA A 72 1.91 7.33 1.88
N LEU A 73 1.67 6.74 0.72
CA LEU A 73 2.30 7.17 -0.53
C LEU A 73 1.40 8.21 -1.18
N GLY A 74 1.72 9.50 -0.95
CA GLY A 74 0.99 10.61 -1.53
C GLY A 74 -0.44 10.73 -1.00
N ASP A 75 -1.28 11.36 -1.82
CA ASP A 75 -2.69 11.61 -1.51
C ASP A 75 -3.55 10.33 -1.68
N PRO A 76 -4.73 10.26 -1.05
CA PRO A 76 -5.70 9.20 -1.34
C PRO A 76 -6.06 9.15 -2.83
N VAL A 77 -6.16 7.94 -3.37
CA VAL A 77 -6.58 7.72 -4.74
C VAL A 77 -8.09 7.52 -4.74
N VAL A 78 -8.82 8.59 -5.04
CA VAL A 78 -10.28 8.66 -5.05
C VAL A 78 -10.73 9.68 -6.10
N HIS A 79 -11.97 9.56 -6.59
CA HIS A 79 -12.55 10.64 -7.39
C HIS A 79 -12.65 11.94 -6.58
N PRO A 80 -12.47 13.13 -7.21
CA PRO A 80 -12.67 14.42 -6.55
C PRO A 80 -14.10 14.62 -6.04
#